data_AF-A0A1I2HM73-F1
#
_entry.id   AF-A0A1I2HM73-F1
#
_cell.length_a   1.000
_cell.length_b   1.000
_cell.length_c   1.000
_cell.angle_alpha   90.00
_cell.angle_beta   90.00
_cell.angle_gamma   90.00
#
_symmetry.space_group_name_H-M   'P 1'
#
loop_
_entity.id
_entity.type
_entity.pdbx_description
1 polymer ?
#
loop_
_entity_poly.entity_id
_entity_poly.type
_entity_poly.pdbx_seq_one_letter_code
_entity_poly.pdbx_strand_id
1 'polypeptide(L)' 'MNLDWAELLRALGLVMVIEGLLPFAMPSRWRRMLLTMAQMQGSSLRLIGLASMLGGVLLLHLA' A
#
# COMPACT_ATOMS: atom_id res chain seq x y z
N MET A 1 18.87 -16.74 -2.24
CA MET A 1 17.94 -15.89 -3.01
C MET A 1 18.78 -14.79 -3.64
N ASN A 2 19.04 -14.84 -4.95
CA ASN A 2 19.66 -13.72 -5.64
C ASN A 2 18.55 -12.70 -5.88
N LEU A 3 18.66 -11.53 -5.26
CA LEU A 3 17.74 -10.43 -5.48
C LEU A 3 18.01 -9.89 -6.89
N ASP A 4 17.12 -10.21 -7.82
CA ASP A 4 17.22 -9.70 -9.18
C ASP A 4 16.72 -8.24 -9.18
N TRP A 5 17.61 -7.29 -9.47
CA TRP A 5 17.28 -5.87 -9.49
C TRP A 5 16.15 -5.57 -10.49
N ALA A 6 16.06 -6.35 -11.58
CA ALA A 6 14.99 -6.21 -12.55
C ALA A 6 13.63 -6.60 -11.96
N GLU A 7 13.58 -7.62 -11.11
CA GLU A 7 12.35 -8.06 -10.45
C GLU A 7 11.88 -7.03 -9.43
N LEU A 8 12.80 -6.46 -8.65
CA LEU A 8 12.48 -5.38 -7.71
C LEU A 8 11.96 -4.12 -8.41
N LEU A 9 12.54 -3.74 -9.56
CA LEU A 9 12.03 -2.62 -10.38
C LEU A 9 10.63 -2.91 -10.94
N ARG A 10 10.33 -4.15 -11.34
CA ARG A 10 8.98 -4.54 -11.79
C ARG A 10 7.96 -4.47 -10.66
N ALA A 11 8.30 -5.01 -9.49
CA ALA A 11 7.44 -4.94 -8.31
C ALA A 11 7.17 -3.47 -7.91
N LEU A 12 8.20 -2.62 -7.92
CA LEU A 12 8.06 -1.19 -7.65
C LEU A 12 7.17 -0.49 -8.69
N GLY A 13 7.36 -0.80 -9.98
CA GLY A 13 6.51 -0.27 -11.05
C GLY A 13 5.04 -0.64 -10.87
N LEU A 14 4.76 -1.87 -10.45
CA LEU A 14 3.39 -2.34 -10.17
C LEU A 14 2.77 -1.57 -8.99
N VAL A 15 3.53 -1.35 -7.91
CA VAL A 15 3.08 -0.55 -6.76
C VAL A 15 2.74 0.87 -7.20
N MET A 16 3.57 1.50 -8.04
CA MET A 16 3.30 2.86 -8.56
C MET A 16 2.02 2.91 -9.40
N VAL A 17 1.78 1.91 -10.25
CA VAL A 17 0.54 1.82 -11.04
C VAL A 17 -0.68 1.67 -10.13
N ILE A 18 -0.61 0.79 -9.12
CA ILE A 18 -1.72 0.55 -8.18
C ILE A 18 -2.00 1.78 -7.32
N GLU A 19 -0.97 2.39 -6.74
CA GLU A 19 -1.07 3.63 -5.94
C GLU A 19 -1.59 4.80 -6.78
N GLY A 20 -1.19 4.88 -8.05
CA GLY A 20 -1.66 5.91 -8.99
C GLY A 20 -3.08 5.71 -9.51
N LEU A 21 -3.62 4.48 -9.45
CA LEU A 21 -4.91 4.15 -10.06
C LEU A 21 -6.08 4.83 -9.34
N LEU A 22 -6.14 4.78 -8.01
CA LEU A 22 -7.19 5.41 -7.20
C LEU A 22 -7.24 6.95 -7.33
N PRO A 23 -6.12 7.69 -7.21
CA PRO A 23 -6.13 9.13 -7.40
C PRO A 23 -6.48 9.53 -8.84
N PHE A 24 -6.09 8.73 -9.84
CA PHE A 24 -6.43 9.00 -11.24
C PHE A 24 -7.90 8.72 -11.56
N ALA A 25 -8.42 7.54 -11.17
CA ALA A 25 -9.78 7.11 -11.50
C ALA A 25 -10.85 7.81 -10.64
N MET A 26 -10.58 8.07 -9.36
CA MET A 26 -11.57 8.60 -8.42
C MET A 26 -10.96 9.65 -7.45
N PRO A 27 -10.48 10.80 -7.94
CA PRO A 27 -9.74 11.78 -7.14
C PRO A 27 -10.53 12.33 -5.93
N SER A 28 -11.83 12.57 -6.07
CA SER A 28 -12.67 13.09 -4.98
C SER A 28 -12.91 12.06 -3.86
N ARG A 29 -12.97 10.77 -4.20
CA ARG A 29 -13.09 9.69 -3.21
C ARG A 29 -11.77 9.49 -2.50
N TRP A 30 -10.67 9.45 -3.24
CA TRP A 30 -9.32 9.36 -2.70
C TRP A 30 -9.05 10.48 -1.68
N ARG A 31 -9.33 11.75 -2.04
CA ARG A 31 -9.16 12.89 -1.13
C ARG A 31 -9.97 12.76 0.17
N ARG A 32 -11.23 12.31 0.08
CA ARG A 32 -12.05 12.08 1.28
C ARG A 32 -11.47 10.98 2.17
N MET A 33 -11.00 9.89 1.59
CA MET A 33 -10.39 8.79 2.33
C MET A 33 -9.13 9.25 3.08
N LEU A 34 -8.27 10.02 2.43
CA LEU A 34 -7.08 10.62 3.05
C LEU A 34 -7.45 11.57 4.20
N LEU A 35 -8.47 12.41 4.03
CA LEU A 35 -8.96 13.29 5.11
C LEU A 35 -9.51 12.49 6.29
N THR A 36 -10.26 11.41 6.04
CA THR A 36 -10.73 10.52 7.10
C THR A 36 -9.55 9.89 7.84
N MET A 37 -8.54 9.38 7.12
CA MET A 37 -7.32 8.82 7.72
C MET A 37 -6.56 9.86 8.55
N ALA A 38 -6.48 11.11 8.09
CA ALA A 38 -5.82 12.19 8.80
C ALA A 38 -6.52 12.57 10.13
N GLN A 39 -7.82 12.30 10.26
CA GLN A 39 -8.58 12.51 11.50
C GLN A 39 -8.55 11.30 12.44
N MET A 40 -7.97 10.16 12.02
CA MET A 40 -7.86 8.98 12.89
C MET A 40 -6.79 9.18 13.96
N GLN A 41 -7.01 8.57 15.13
CA GLN A 41 -5.99 8.52 16.17
C GLN A 41 -4.76 7.74 15.68
N GLY A 42 -3.56 8.22 16.03
CA GLY A 42 -2.30 7.61 15.58
C GLY A 42 -2.11 6.15 16.05
N SER A 43 -2.78 5.70 17.12
CA SER A 43 -2.85 4.28 17.51
C SER A 43 -3.56 3.42 16.47
N SER A 44 -4.73 3.86 16.00
CA SER A 44 -5.51 3.14 14.99
C SER A 44 -4.79 3.08 13.64
N LEU A 45 -4.16 4.18 13.23
CA LEU A 45 -3.39 4.22 11.98
C LEU A 45 -2.20 3.25 12.02
N ARG A 46 -1.51 3.16 13.17
CA ARG A 46 -0.44 2.18 13.39
C ARG A 46 -0.94 0.74 13.34
N LEU A 47 -2.11 0.45 13.93
CA LEU A 47 -2.68 -0.90 13.89
C LEU A 47 -3.05 -1.32 12.47
N ILE A 48 -3.64 -0.43 11.68
CA ILE A 48 -3.95 -0.67 10.27
C ILE A 48 -2.66 -0.93 9.48
N GLY A 49 -1.63 -0.12 9.70
CA GLY A 49 -0.31 -0.33 9.10
C GLY A 49 0.31 -1.68 9.49
N LEU A 50 0.26 -2.06 10.76
CA LEU A 50 0.75 -3.35 11.25
C LEU A 50 -0.02 -4.53 10.62
N ALA A 51 -1.34 -4.46 10.57
CA ALA A 51 -2.16 -5.50 9.94
C ALA A 51 -1.83 -5.65 8.45
N SER A 52 -1.65 -4.53 7.73
CA SER A 52 -1.24 -4.53 6.32
C SER A 52 0.15 -5.15 6.12
N MET A 53 1.14 -4.77 6.95
CA MET A 53 2.49 -5.33 6.88
C MET A 53 2.50 -6.84 7.16
N LEU A 54 1.78 -7.29 8.19
CA LEU A 54 1.68 -8.72 8.51
C LEU A 54 0.99 -9.50 7.39
N GLY A 55 -0.09 -8.95 6.83
CA GLY A 55 -0.75 -9.54 5.66
C GLY A 55 0.20 -9.68 4.47
N GLY A 56 1.00 -8.64 4.19
CA GLY A 56 2.02 -8.68 3.14
C GLY A 56 3.09 -9.74 3.39
N VAL A 57 3.62 -9.84 4.61
CA VAL A 57 4.61 -10.85 4.99
C VAL A 57 4.03 -12.26 4.85
N LEU A 58 2.79 -12.49 5.29
CA LEU A 58 2.12 -13.78 5.15
C LEU A 58 1.94 -14.16 3.67
N LEU A 59 1.53 -13.20 2.83
CA LEU A 59 1.33 -13.43 1.40
C LEU A 59 2.66 -13.75 0.71
N LEU A 60 3.74 -13.04 1.04
CA LEU A 60 5.09 -13.32 0.53
C LEU A 60 5.65 -14.67 0.98
N HIS A 61 5.22 -15.18 2.13
CA HIS A 61 5.61 -16.51 2.60
C HIS A 61 4.78 -17.65 1.99
N LEU A 62 3.56 -17.35 1.53
CA LEU A 62 2.64 -18.32 0.95
C LEU A 62 2.75 -18.42 -0.58
N ALA A 63 3.19 -17.35 -1.24
CA ALA A 63 3.48 -17.27 -2.67
C ALA A 63 4.87 -17.85 -2.99
#